data_AF-A0A4Y2UZB4-F1
#
_entry.id   AF-A0A4Y2UZB4-F1
#
_cell.length_a   1.000
_cell.length_b   1.000
_cell.length_c   1.000
_cell.angle_alpha   90.00
_cell.angle_beta   90.00
_cell.angle_gamma   90.00
#
_symmetry.space_group_name_H-M   'P 1'
#
loop_
_entity.id
_entity.type
_entity.pdbx_description
1 polymer ?
#
loop_
_entity_poly.entity_id
_entity_poly.type
_entity_poly.pdbx_seq_one_letter_code
_entity_poly.pdbx_strand_id
1 'polypeptide(L)'
;MLENSIGDDFREGISAYLTRHSFGNARTQDLWEALASTSPQGLNVSRVMDTWTRQMNYPYLSVNCSGGGSCTLLQHRFLEDPETAQLSAQPTPYDYTWHIPLTYRTSNSNEVTHLMINSTEEVSVDVPPSDWIKFNADFSGYYSVNYDRHNWNRIIEVLHNNHTAFSPADRVNLLYDSFSMANAGLVDFDVPLKLIGYLSHEEFHGVWRVALAELNTLKKYFKMDREVRELIKV
;
A
#
# COMPACT_ATOMS: atom_id res chain seq x y z
N MET A 1 6.78 1.78 8.03
CA MET A 1 6.80 3.01 7.22
C MET A 1 7.82 4.02 7.73
N LEU A 2 7.56 4.75 8.83
CA LEU A 2 8.47 5.82 9.28
C LEU A 2 9.89 5.32 9.62
N GLU A 3 10.00 4.16 10.28
CA GLU A 3 11.30 3.51 10.52
C GLU A 3 12.05 3.24 9.21
N ASN A 4 11.39 2.76 8.17
CA ASN A 4 12.02 2.54 6.85
C ASN A 4 12.41 3.84 6.14
N SER A 5 11.73 4.94 6.43
CA SER A 5 12.06 6.27 5.89
C SER A 5 13.24 6.93 6.62
N ILE A 6 13.39 6.66 7.92
CA ILE A 6 14.48 7.20 8.75
C ILE A 6 15.73 6.31 8.65
N GLY A 7 15.57 4.99 8.58
CA GLY A 7 16.65 4.01 8.58
C GLY A 7 17.16 3.71 9.99
N ASP A 8 18.45 3.38 10.08
CA ASP A 8 19.09 2.90 11.31
C ASP A 8 18.98 3.91 12.47
N ASP A 9 18.89 5.20 12.15
CA ASP A 9 18.79 6.31 13.10
C ASP A 9 17.43 6.38 13.84
N PHE A 10 16.45 5.57 13.42
CA PHE A 10 15.12 5.52 14.05
C PHE A 10 15.23 5.08 15.52
N ARG A 11 16.05 4.07 15.80
CA ARG A 11 16.21 3.52 17.15
C ARG A 11 16.87 4.51 18.10
N GLU A 12 17.82 5.30 17.59
CA GLU A 12 18.43 6.38 18.35
C GLU A 12 17.40 7.45 18.73
N GLY A 13 16.57 7.87 17.78
CA GLY A 13 15.50 8.83 18.02
C GLY A 13 14.47 8.34 19.05
N ILE A 14 14.09 7.06 19.00
CA ILE A 14 13.22 6.45 20.03
C ILE A 14 13.91 6.38 21.39
N SER A 15 15.19 6.02 21.44
CA SER A 15 15.96 5.98 22.70
C SER A 15 16.06 7.36 23.35
N ALA A 16 16.33 8.40 22.54
CA ALA A 16 16.36 9.79 22.97
C ALA A 16 15.00 10.26 23.50
N TYR A 17 13.91 9.91 22.80
CA TYR A 17 12.54 10.19 23.25
C TYR A 17 12.24 9.55 24.62
N LEU A 18 12.48 8.25 24.76
CA LEU A 18 12.21 7.51 26.01
C LEU A 18 13.04 8.05 27.18
N THR A 19 14.31 8.38 26.94
CA THR A 19 15.20 8.96 27.95
C THR A 19 14.70 10.34 28.39
N ARG A 20 14.33 11.21 27.44
CA ARG A 20 13.85 12.57 27.72
C ARG A 20 12.54 12.59 28.51
N HIS A 21 11.64 11.64 28.23
CA HIS A 21 10.30 11.59 28.84
C HIS A 21 10.16 10.51 29.93
N SER A 22 11.28 10.00 30.46
CA SER A 22 11.28 8.98 31.51
C SER A 22 10.52 9.43 32.75
N PHE A 23 9.60 8.58 33.23
CA PHE A 23 8.72 8.82 34.37
C PHE A 23 7.80 10.07 34.23
N GLY A 24 7.66 10.59 33.01
CA GLY A 24 6.84 11.77 32.70
C GLY A 24 5.71 11.46 31.72
N ASN A 25 5.21 12.52 31.10
CA ASN A 25 4.20 12.46 30.04
C ASN A 25 4.78 13.01 28.74
N ALA A 26 4.13 12.70 27.63
CA ALA A 26 4.47 13.20 26.31
C ALA A 26 3.21 13.48 25.48
N ARG A 27 3.37 14.30 24.45
CA ARG A 27 2.40 14.58 23.39
C ARG A 27 2.96 14.07 22.07
N THR A 28 2.11 13.95 21.06
CA THR A 28 2.50 13.48 19.71
C THR A 28 3.69 14.25 19.14
N GLN A 29 3.73 15.56 19.36
CA GLN A 29 4.80 16.43 18.88
C GLN A 29 6.17 16.10 19.51
N ASP A 30 6.20 15.67 20.77
CA ASP A 30 7.45 15.31 21.47
C ASP A 30 8.14 14.12 20.79
N LEU A 31 7.35 13.15 20.28
CA LEU A 31 7.88 12.03 19.52
C LEU A 31 8.46 12.49 18.18
N TRP A 32 7.77 13.38 17.46
CA TRP A 32 8.24 13.88 16.17
C TRP A 32 9.52 14.70 16.30
N GLU A 33 9.65 15.50 17.36
CA GLU A 33 10.87 16.27 17.63
C GLU A 33 12.07 15.37 17.93
N ALA A 34 11.86 14.29 18.70
CA ALA A 34 12.92 13.34 18.97
C ALA A 34 13.36 12.61 17.69
N LEU A 35 12.41 12.13 16.87
CA LEU A 35 12.73 11.46 15.61
C LEU A 35 13.31 12.41 14.55
N ALA A 36 12.89 13.68 14.53
CA ALA A 36 13.45 14.69 13.62
C ALA A 36 14.92 15.00 13.94
N SER A 37 15.32 14.87 15.21
CA SER A 37 16.72 15.12 15.63
C SER A 37 17.71 14.10 15.09
N THR A 38 17.25 12.89 14.75
CA THR A 38 18.06 11.82 14.19
C THR A 38 17.73 11.51 12.73
N SER A 39 16.72 12.17 12.14
CA SER A 39 16.31 11.88 10.77
C SER A 39 17.31 12.37 9.72
N PRO A 40 17.44 11.68 8.57
CA PRO A 40 18.24 12.14 7.44
C PRO A 40 17.90 13.56 6.98
N GLN A 41 18.90 14.28 6.48
CA GLN A 41 18.69 15.64 5.95
C GLN A 41 17.62 15.62 4.84
N GLY A 42 16.58 16.45 5.01
CA GLY A 42 15.49 16.60 4.04
C GLY A 42 14.18 15.90 4.41
N LEU A 43 14.15 14.99 5.39
CA LEU A 43 12.91 14.40 5.88
C LEU A 43 12.31 15.24 7.02
N ASN A 44 11.23 15.96 6.76
CA ASN A 44 10.47 16.64 7.81
C ASN A 44 9.50 15.66 8.48
N VAL A 45 9.96 14.97 9.53
CA VAL A 45 9.19 13.93 10.24
C VAL A 45 7.84 14.45 10.72
N SER A 46 7.80 15.61 11.39
CA SER A 46 6.55 16.19 11.89
C SER A 46 5.55 16.43 10.76
N ARG A 47 5.99 17.06 9.66
CA ARG A 47 5.11 17.36 8.53
C ARG A 47 4.58 16.09 7.87
N VAL A 48 5.42 15.06 7.72
CA VAL A 48 4.98 13.77 7.18
C VAL A 48 3.95 13.16 8.12
N MET A 49 4.30 12.96 9.39
CA MET A 49 3.47 12.20 10.33
C MET A 49 2.20 12.91 10.76
N ASP A 50 2.16 14.24 10.68
CA ASP A 50 0.93 15.00 10.85
C ASP A 50 -0.13 14.60 9.82
N THR A 51 0.26 14.42 8.55
CA THR A 51 -0.67 13.94 7.51
C THR A 51 -1.15 12.51 7.77
N TRP A 52 -0.40 11.71 8.53
CA TRP A 52 -0.79 10.32 8.84
C TRP A 52 -1.62 10.17 10.11
N THR A 53 -1.48 11.08 11.07
CA THR A 53 -2.07 10.93 12.42
C THR A 53 -3.25 11.86 12.69
N ARG A 54 -3.45 12.89 11.86
CA ARG A 54 -4.49 13.92 12.08
C ARG A 54 -5.66 13.85 11.08
N GLN A 55 -5.73 12.76 10.32
CA GLN A 55 -6.84 12.46 9.43
C GLN A 55 -7.10 10.95 9.43
N MET A 56 -8.36 10.57 9.23
CA MET A 56 -8.77 9.18 9.28
C MET A 56 -8.53 8.44 7.96
N ASN A 57 -8.44 7.12 8.03
CA ASN A 57 -8.17 6.20 6.94
C ASN A 57 -6.72 6.33 6.41
N TYR A 58 -6.50 5.94 5.16
CA TYR A 58 -5.20 5.87 4.51
C TYR A 58 -5.35 6.08 3.00
N PRO A 59 -4.27 6.42 2.28
CA PRO A 59 -4.34 6.63 0.84
C PRO A 59 -4.20 5.33 0.05
N TYR A 60 -4.78 5.30 -1.14
CA TYR A 60 -4.33 4.43 -2.22
C TYR A 60 -3.75 5.26 -3.37
N LEU A 61 -2.86 4.64 -4.15
CA LEU A 61 -2.24 5.24 -5.32
C LEU A 61 -2.76 4.62 -6.59
N SER A 62 -3.25 5.45 -7.51
CA SER A 62 -3.46 5.07 -8.90
C SER A 62 -2.15 5.25 -9.66
N VAL A 63 -1.65 4.18 -10.25
CA VAL A 63 -0.38 4.13 -10.99
C VAL A 63 -0.70 3.82 -12.44
N ASN A 64 -0.31 4.71 -13.35
CA ASN A 64 -0.44 4.48 -14.79
C ASN A 64 0.92 4.64 -15.48
N CYS A 65 1.44 3.56 -16.06
CA CYS A 65 2.73 3.52 -16.73
C CYS A 65 2.63 3.36 -18.27
N SER A 66 1.46 3.68 -18.86
CA SER A 66 1.16 3.39 -20.26
C SER A 66 2.04 4.08 -21.31
N GLY A 67 2.91 5.02 -20.92
CA GLY A 67 3.76 5.80 -21.82
C GLY A 67 5.17 5.24 -22.09
N GLY A 68 5.66 4.32 -21.24
CA GLY A 68 7.05 3.85 -21.28
C GLY A 68 8.05 4.95 -20.88
N GLY A 69 8.87 4.70 -19.85
CA GLY A 69 9.86 5.66 -19.35
C GLY A 69 9.34 6.64 -18.29
N SER A 70 8.03 6.72 -18.09
CA SER A 70 7.42 7.43 -16.96
C SER A 70 6.13 6.75 -16.49
N CYS A 71 5.79 6.99 -15.22
CA CYS A 71 4.52 6.62 -14.62
C CYS A 71 3.85 7.85 -14.02
N THR A 72 2.55 7.99 -14.23
CA THR A 72 1.72 8.99 -13.56
C THR A 72 1.16 8.39 -12.28
N LEU A 73 1.32 9.11 -11.16
CA LEU A 73 0.86 8.74 -9.84
C LEU A 73 -0.20 9.72 -9.37
N LEU A 74 -1.30 9.20 -8.84
CA LEU A 74 -2.37 10.01 -8.24
C LEU A 74 -2.78 9.38 -6.91
N GLN A 75 -2.78 10.18 -5.84
CA GLN A 75 -3.23 9.70 -4.53
C GLN A 75 -4.71 9.98 -4.31
N HIS A 76 -5.37 9.05 -3.66
CA HIS A 76 -6.77 9.13 -3.28
C HIS A 76 -6.94 8.62 -1.85
N ARG A 77 -7.96 9.11 -1.14
CA ARG A 77 -8.38 8.49 0.12
C ARG A 77 -9.01 7.13 -0.17
N PHE A 78 -8.53 6.07 0.48
CA PHE A 78 -9.17 4.76 0.40
C PHE A 78 -10.43 4.70 1.28
N LEU A 79 -11.54 4.29 0.67
CA LEU A 79 -12.85 4.10 1.27
C LEU A 79 -13.37 2.75 0.78
N GLU A 80 -13.76 1.86 1.70
CA GLU A 80 -14.32 0.54 1.35
C GLU A 80 -15.70 0.67 0.68
N ASP A 81 -16.50 1.61 1.18
CA ASP A 81 -17.76 2.04 0.57
C ASP A 81 -17.70 3.56 0.34
N PRO A 82 -17.24 4.01 -0.84
CA PRO A 82 -17.13 5.42 -1.17
C PRO A 82 -18.47 6.16 -1.07
N GLU A 83 -19.58 5.53 -1.48
CA GLU A 83 -20.90 6.15 -1.51
C GLU A 83 -21.36 6.53 -0.10
N THR A 84 -21.25 5.59 0.84
CA THR A 84 -21.64 5.83 2.23
C THR A 84 -20.64 6.74 2.95
N ALA A 85 -19.35 6.55 2.71
CA ALA A 85 -18.31 7.29 3.44
C ALA A 85 -18.27 8.78 3.07
N GLN A 86 -18.57 9.15 1.81
CA GLN A 86 -18.61 10.55 1.37
C GLN A 86 -19.64 11.37 2.15
N LEU A 87 -20.76 10.76 2.54
CA LEU A 87 -21.83 11.41 3.30
C LEU A 87 -21.43 11.80 4.73
N SER A 88 -20.35 11.20 5.25
CA SER A 88 -19.85 11.42 6.61
C SER A 88 -18.49 12.11 6.66
N ALA A 89 -17.96 12.52 5.50
CA ALA A 89 -16.63 13.09 5.40
C ALA A 89 -16.53 14.41 6.19
N GLN A 90 -15.70 14.39 7.23
CA GLN A 90 -15.36 15.59 8.00
C GLN A 90 -14.18 16.31 7.35
N PRO A 91 -14.17 17.66 7.33
CA PRO A 91 -13.01 18.43 6.92
C PRO A 91 -11.80 18.09 7.80
N THR A 92 -10.61 18.00 7.20
CA THR A 92 -9.36 17.78 7.92
C THR A 92 -8.34 18.87 7.58
N PRO A 93 -7.33 19.13 8.43
CA PRO A 93 -6.33 20.15 8.16
C PRO A 93 -5.48 19.92 6.90
N TYR A 94 -5.50 18.71 6.35
CA TYR A 94 -4.70 18.31 5.19
C TYR A 94 -5.56 17.87 4.00
N ASP A 95 -6.88 18.05 4.08
CA ASP A 95 -7.84 17.70 3.02
C ASP A 95 -7.63 16.30 2.44
N TYR A 96 -7.32 15.32 3.29
CA TYR A 96 -6.99 13.95 2.88
C TYR A 96 -5.85 13.87 1.84
N THR A 97 -4.85 14.74 2.00
CA THR A 97 -3.57 14.66 1.30
C THR A 97 -2.52 14.10 2.25
N TRP A 98 -1.79 13.09 1.81
CA TRP A 98 -0.69 12.50 2.56
C TRP A 98 0.65 12.85 1.93
N HIS A 99 1.65 13.01 2.80
CA HIS A 99 3.05 12.95 2.40
C HIS A 99 3.48 11.48 2.45
N ILE A 100 3.56 10.84 1.29
CA ILE A 100 3.73 9.40 1.18
C ILE A 100 5.19 9.10 0.81
N PRO A 101 5.97 8.46 1.71
CA PRO A 101 7.29 7.95 1.38
C PRO A 101 7.13 6.68 0.54
N LEU A 102 7.12 6.85 -0.76
CA LEU A 102 6.98 5.79 -1.73
C LEU A 102 8.27 4.99 -1.85
N THR A 103 8.09 3.69 -2.00
CA THR A 103 9.13 2.78 -2.46
C THR A 103 8.64 2.06 -3.70
N TYR A 104 9.54 1.73 -4.62
CA TYR A 104 9.23 0.84 -5.73
C TYR A 104 10.41 -0.02 -6.17
N ARG A 105 10.10 -1.14 -6.83
CA ARG A 105 11.02 -2.00 -7.56
C ARG A 105 10.52 -2.18 -8.98
N THR A 106 11.43 -2.48 -9.90
CA THR A 106 11.06 -2.79 -11.28
C THR A 106 11.65 -4.13 -11.71
N SER A 107 11.20 -4.66 -12.86
CA SER A 107 11.73 -5.90 -13.42
C SER A 107 13.25 -5.90 -13.64
N ASN A 108 13.87 -4.73 -13.75
CA ASN A 108 15.28 -4.60 -14.11
C ASN A 108 16.21 -4.54 -12.88
N SER A 109 15.68 -4.26 -11.70
CA SER A 109 16.48 -4.12 -10.49
C SER A 109 15.68 -4.49 -9.24
N ASN A 110 16.31 -5.28 -8.37
CA ASN A 110 15.79 -5.58 -7.04
C ASN A 110 16.06 -4.46 -6.03
N GLU A 111 16.85 -3.44 -6.41
CA GLU A 111 17.09 -2.27 -5.57
C GLU A 111 15.78 -1.50 -5.36
N VAL A 112 15.58 -1.04 -4.12
CA VAL A 112 14.41 -0.25 -3.76
C VAL A 112 14.70 1.21 -4.05
N THR A 113 13.91 1.80 -4.94
CA THR A 113 13.95 3.24 -5.18
C THR A 113 12.99 3.94 -4.23
N HIS A 114 13.43 5.05 -3.64
CA HIS A 114 12.65 5.88 -2.73
C HIS A 114 12.20 7.19 -3.40
N LEU A 115 10.98 7.61 -3.11
CA LEU A 115 10.32 8.81 -3.64
C LEU A 115 9.43 9.41 -2.56
N MET A 116 9.19 10.72 -2.61
CA MET A 116 8.17 11.37 -1.79
C MET A 116 7.13 12.01 -2.70
N ILE A 117 5.85 11.74 -2.45
CA ILE A 117 4.74 12.49 -3.07
C ILE A 117 3.93 13.18 -1.98
N ASN A 118 3.43 14.37 -2.29
CA ASN A 118 2.70 15.23 -1.36
C ASN A 118 1.62 16.05 -2.06
N SER A 119 1.18 15.62 -3.25
CA SER A 119 0.17 16.28 -4.07
C SER A 119 -1.01 15.36 -4.31
N THR A 120 -2.21 15.94 -4.38
CA THR A 120 -3.43 15.30 -4.90
C THR A 120 -3.61 15.50 -6.39
N GLU A 121 -2.72 16.26 -7.04
CA GLU A 121 -2.63 16.32 -8.49
C GLU A 121 -1.77 15.17 -9.02
N GLU A 122 -1.92 14.88 -10.32
CA GLU A 122 -1.11 13.88 -10.99
C GLU A 122 0.38 14.25 -10.96
N VAL A 123 1.20 13.33 -10.46
CA VAL A 123 2.67 13.46 -10.42
C VAL A 123 3.27 12.50 -11.43
N SER A 124 4.00 13.03 -12.42
CA SER A 124 4.80 12.21 -13.32
C SER A 124 6.13 11.86 -12.66
N VAL A 125 6.48 10.57 -12.68
CA VAL A 125 7.75 10.05 -12.16
C VAL A 125 8.47 9.34 -13.29
N ASP A 126 9.72 9.72 -13.53
CA ASP A 126 10.58 9.01 -14.48
C ASP A 126 10.95 7.65 -13.90
N VAL A 127 10.66 6.60 -14.66
CA VAL A 127 10.89 5.21 -14.27
C VAL A 127 11.66 4.52 -15.39
N PRO A 128 12.75 3.79 -15.10
CA PRO A 128 13.47 3.04 -16.12
C PRO A 128 12.52 2.12 -16.91
N PRO A 129 12.63 2.02 -18.25
CA PRO A 129 11.80 1.12 -19.03
C PRO A 129 11.85 -0.31 -18.49
N SER A 130 10.74 -0.81 -17.96
CA SER A 130 10.66 -2.07 -17.22
C SER A 130 9.39 -2.82 -17.59
N ASP A 131 9.42 -4.15 -17.53
CA ASP A 131 8.27 -5.02 -17.84
C ASP A 131 7.15 -4.89 -16.80
N TRP A 132 7.52 -4.63 -15.55
CA TRP A 132 6.60 -4.34 -14.46
C TRP A 132 7.24 -3.41 -13.45
N ILE A 133 6.40 -2.71 -12.70
CA ILE A 133 6.74 -1.94 -11.51
C ILE A 133 5.87 -2.37 -10.33
N LYS A 134 6.49 -2.48 -9.16
CA LYS A 134 5.83 -2.77 -7.89
C LYS A 134 6.15 -1.65 -6.91
N PHE A 135 5.15 -0.82 -6.61
CA PHE A 135 5.24 0.17 -5.52
C PHE A 135 4.96 -0.49 -4.17
N ASN A 136 5.31 0.19 -3.08
CA ASN A 136 5.24 -0.32 -1.71
C ASN A 136 6.07 -1.60 -1.54
N ALA A 137 7.36 -1.50 -1.89
CA ALA A 137 8.32 -2.58 -1.79
C ALA A 137 8.35 -3.15 -0.35
N ASP A 138 8.26 -4.47 -0.24
CA ASP A 138 8.20 -5.24 1.00
C ASP A 138 7.04 -4.88 1.93
N PHE A 139 5.95 -4.34 1.38
CA PHE A 139 4.75 -3.93 2.12
C PHE A 139 5.08 -3.01 3.31
N SER A 140 6.01 -2.10 3.09
CA SER A 140 6.71 -1.36 4.14
C SER A 140 6.05 0.00 4.45
N GLY A 141 5.17 0.47 3.57
CA GLY A 141 4.34 1.68 3.69
C GLY A 141 2.87 1.38 4.00
N TYR A 142 2.20 2.32 4.67
CA TYR A 142 0.79 2.22 5.06
C TYR A 142 -0.13 2.80 3.98
N TYR A 143 -0.02 2.30 2.76
CA TYR A 143 -0.82 2.71 1.61
C TYR A 143 -1.02 1.54 0.65
N SER A 144 -2.13 1.57 -0.10
CA SER A 144 -2.42 0.57 -1.14
C SER A 144 -2.07 1.08 -2.53
N VAL A 145 -1.85 0.18 -3.47
CA VAL A 145 -1.49 0.55 -4.85
C VAL A 145 -2.40 -0.13 -5.87
N ASN A 146 -3.05 0.68 -6.70
CA ASN A 146 -3.79 0.26 -7.87
C ASN A 146 -2.97 0.55 -9.12
N TYR A 147 -2.79 -0.45 -9.96
CA TYR A 147 -2.05 -0.33 -11.20
C TYR A 147 -2.98 -0.26 -12.40
N ASP A 148 -2.50 0.30 -13.50
CA ASP A 148 -3.14 0.11 -14.79
C ASP A 148 -3.20 -1.38 -15.19
N ARG A 149 -4.08 -1.69 -16.13
CA ARG A 149 -4.35 -3.07 -16.55
C ARG A 149 -3.12 -3.77 -17.12
N HIS A 150 -2.23 -3.05 -17.78
CA HIS A 150 -1.02 -3.63 -18.34
C HIS A 150 -0.11 -4.13 -17.21
N ASN A 151 0.17 -3.27 -16.22
CA ASN A 151 1.05 -3.63 -15.12
C ASN A 151 0.45 -4.72 -14.21
N TRP A 152 -0.87 -4.71 -13.95
CA TRP A 152 -1.53 -5.82 -13.25
C TRP A 152 -1.35 -7.16 -13.96
N ASN A 153 -1.55 -7.21 -15.29
CA ASN A 153 -1.35 -8.43 -16.06
C ASN A 153 0.10 -8.93 -15.99
N ARG A 154 1.08 -8.01 -16.02
CA ARG A 154 2.51 -8.34 -15.91
C ARG A 154 2.87 -8.89 -14.53
N ILE A 155 2.36 -8.29 -13.46
CA ILE A 155 2.54 -8.82 -12.10
C ILE A 155 1.95 -10.24 -11.99
N ILE A 156 0.74 -10.46 -12.52
CA ILE A 156 0.10 -11.78 -12.51
C ILE A 156 0.94 -12.81 -13.29
N GLU A 157 1.42 -12.46 -14.48
CA GLU A 157 2.29 -13.31 -15.29
C GLU A 157 3.57 -13.71 -14.52
N VAL A 158 4.22 -12.75 -13.87
CA VAL A 158 5.42 -13.01 -13.06
C VAL A 158 5.10 -13.90 -11.86
N LEU A 159 3.98 -13.69 -11.17
CA LEU A 159 3.58 -14.55 -10.05
C LEU A 159 3.35 -16.01 -10.47
N HIS A 160 2.71 -16.23 -11.62
CA HIS A 160 2.47 -17.59 -12.13
C HIS A 160 3.76 -18.29 -12.57
N ASN A 161 4.72 -17.55 -13.13
CA ASN A 161 5.95 -18.13 -13.67
C ASN A 161 7.09 -18.21 -12.62
N ASN A 162 7.22 -17.20 -11.78
CA ASN A 162 8.26 -17.06 -10.76
C ASN A 162 7.80 -16.12 -9.63
N HIS A 163 6.90 -16.60 -8.76
CA HIS A 163 6.42 -15.84 -7.62
C HIS A 163 7.53 -15.33 -6.68
N THR A 164 8.71 -15.98 -6.65
CA THR A 164 9.84 -15.56 -5.81
C THR A 164 10.54 -14.29 -6.30
N ALA A 165 10.21 -13.78 -7.49
CA ALA A 165 10.63 -12.45 -7.94
C ALA A 165 10.06 -11.33 -7.06
N PHE A 166 8.93 -11.58 -6.39
CA PHE A 166 8.39 -10.71 -5.35
C PHE A 166 8.69 -11.28 -3.98
N SER A 167 9.01 -10.44 -2.99
CA SER A 167 9.19 -10.91 -1.62
C SER A 167 7.87 -11.47 -1.06
N PRO A 168 7.89 -12.32 -0.01
CA PRO A 168 6.66 -12.77 0.61
C PRO A 168 5.76 -11.62 1.10
N ALA A 169 6.37 -10.51 1.54
CA ALA A 169 5.64 -9.32 1.94
C ALA A 169 4.98 -8.62 0.73
N ASP A 170 5.68 -8.51 -0.40
CA ASP A 170 5.09 -8.00 -1.64
C ASP A 170 3.91 -8.86 -2.11
N ARG A 171 4.01 -10.18 -2.01
CA ARG A 171 2.92 -11.11 -2.38
C ARG A 171 1.70 -10.98 -1.46
N VAL A 172 1.92 -10.81 -0.16
CA VAL A 172 0.87 -10.48 0.82
C VAL A 172 0.19 -9.17 0.43
N ASN A 173 0.98 -8.13 0.14
CA ASN A 173 0.45 -6.82 -0.24
C ASN A 173 -0.37 -6.87 -1.53
N LEU A 174 0.13 -7.52 -2.58
CA LEU A 174 -0.56 -7.65 -3.86
C LEU A 174 -1.93 -8.36 -3.73
N LEU A 175 -1.99 -9.44 -2.95
CA LEU A 175 -3.25 -10.10 -2.64
C LEU A 175 -4.20 -9.17 -1.86
N TYR A 176 -3.71 -8.60 -0.76
CA TYR A 176 -4.53 -7.75 0.09
C TYR A 176 -5.09 -6.53 -0.66
N ASP A 177 -4.24 -5.81 -1.39
CA ASP A 177 -4.65 -4.63 -2.16
C ASP A 177 -5.63 -5.01 -3.26
N SER A 178 -5.37 -6.05 -4.04
CA SER A 178 -6.25 -6.43 -5.17
C SER A 178 -7.65 -6.84 -4.71
N PHE A 179 -7.78 -7.60 -3.61
CA PHE A 179 -9.09 -7.94 -3.04
C PHE A 179 -9.76 -6.72 -2.39
N SER A 180 -9.04 -5.93 -1.61
CA SER A 180 -9.60 -4.71 -0.98
C SER A 180 -10.12 -3.73 -2.01
N MET A 181 -9.39 -3.53 -3.11
CA MET A 181 -9.79 -2.67 -4.21
C MET A 181 -10.95 -3.24 -5.01
N ALA A 182 -11.02 -4.56 -5.20
CA ALA A 182 -12.15 -5.19 -5.87
C ALA A 182 -13.43 -5.10 -5.02
N ASN A 183 -13.34 -5.29 -3.71
CA ASN A 183 -14.45 -5.07 -2.78
C ASN A 183 -14.95 -3.61 -2.81
N ALA A 184 -14.03 -2.65 -2.96
CA ALA A 184 -14.35 -1.23 -3.10
C ALA A 184 -14.78 -0.79 -4.51
N GLY A 185 -14.86 -1.71 -5.48
CA GLY A 185 -15.24 -1.41 -6.87
C GLY A 185 -14.18 -0.64 -7.68
N LEU A 186 -12.94 -0.56 -7.20
CA LEU A 186 -11.83 0.15 -7.85
C LEU A 186 -11.08 -0.71 -8.88
N VAL A 187 -11.20 -2.03 -8.79
CA VAL A 187 -10.58 -3.01 -9.67
C VAL A 187 -11.57 -4.13 -9.95
N ASP A 188 -11.60 -4.66 -11.18
CA ASP A 188 -12.41 -5.82 -11.51
C ASP A 188 -11.94 -7.06 -10.73
N PHE A 189 -12.88 -7.85 -10.21
CA PHE A 189 -12.58 -9.10 -9.48
C PHE A 189 -11.76 -10.11 -10.28
N ASP A 190 -11.70 -9.99 -11.60
CA ASP A 190 -10.88 -10.87 -12.43
C ASP A 190 -9.37 -10.71 -12.13
N VAL A 191 -8.92 -9.55 -11.65
CA VAL A 191 -7.53 -9.31 -11.22
C VAL A 191 -7.18 -10.17 -9.99
N PRO A 192 -7.81 -10.01 -8.81
CA PRO A 192 -7.48 -10.84 -7.65
C PRO A 192 -7.74 -12.33 -7.91
N LEU A 193 -8.76 -12.70 -8.70
CA LEU A 193 -9.05 -14.09 -9.02
C LEU A 193 -7.99 -14.74 -9.93
N LYS A 194 -7.40 -14.00 -10.88
CA LYS A 194 -6.24 -14.48 -11.64
C LYS A 194 -4.98 -14.53 -10.77
N LEU A 195 -4.84 -13.57 -9.85
CA LEU A 195 -3.70 -13.49 -8.94
C LEU A 195 -3.64 -14.72 -8.04
N ILE A 196 -4.73 -15.15 -7.41
CA ILE A 196 -4.73 -16.38 -6.59
C ILE A 196 -4.38 -17.66 -7.36
N GLY A 197 -4.38 -17.63 -8.69
CA GLY A 197 -4.05 -18.78 -9.53
C GLY A 197 -2.62 -19.32 -9.32
N TYR A 198 -1.66 -18.49 -8.87
CA TYR A 198 -0.30 -18.97 -8.62
C TYR A 198 -0.15 -19.73 -7.29
N LEU A 199 -1.14 -19.63 -6.38
CA LEU A 199 -1.00 -20.07 -4.99
C LEU A 199 -0.65 -21.56 -4.85
N SER A 200 -0.91 -22.40 -5.85
CA SER A 200 -0.47 -23.80 -5.84
C SER A 200 1.06 -23.97 -5.69
N HIS A 201 1.84 -22.92 -5.99
CA HIS A 201 3.29 -22.87 -5.84
C HIS A 201 3.75 -22.07 -4.62
N GLU A 202 2.82 -21.51 -3.82
CA GLU A 202 3.17 -20.70 -2.66
C GLU A 202 3.48 -21.56 -1.43
N GLU A 203 4.58 -21.24 -0.76
CA GLU A 203 5.03 -21.93 0.45
C GLU A 203 4.95 -21.04 1.70
N PHE A 204 4.90 -19.72 1.54
CA PHE A 204 4.88 -18.80 2.67
C PHE A 204 3.50 -18.72 3.32
N HIS A 205 3.41 -19.17 4.57
CA HIS A 205 2.16 -19.18 5.34
C HIS A 205 1.44 -17.82 5.40
N GLY A 206 2.17 -16.71 5.45
CA GLY A 206 1.58 -15.37 5.50
C GLY A 206 0.72 -15.04 4.28
N VAL A 207 1.13 -15.50 3.09
CA VAL A 207 0.40 -15.31 1.83
C VAL A 207 -0.88 -16.14 1.84
N TRP A 208 -0.79 -17.42 2.20
CA TRP A 208 -1.95 -18.30 2.35
C TRP A 208 -2.97 -17.79 3.35
N ARG A 209 -2.52 -17.22 4.48
CA ARG A 209 -3.42 -16.65 5.49
C ARG A 209 -4.30 -15.54 4.90
N VAL A 210 -3.74 -14.65 4.08
CA VAL A 210 -4.50 -13.59 3.40
C VAL A 210 -5.45 -14.19 2.37
N ALA A 211 -4.94 -15.07 1.50
CA ALA A 211 -5.76 -15.70 0.47
C ALA A 211 -6.98 -16.44 1.07
N LEU A 212 -6.78 -17.20 2.15
CA LEU A 212 -7.86 -17.92 2.82
C LEU A 212 -8.87 -16.98 3.48
N ALA A 213 -8.43 -15.84 4.03
CA ALA A 213 -9.35 -14.86 4.58
C ALA A 213 -10.28 -14.30 3.49
N GLU A 214 -9.70 -13.87 2.37
CA GLU A 214 -10.46 -13.30 1.23
C GLU A 214 -11.38 -14.33 0.57
N LEU A 215 -10.90 -15.55 0.33
CA LEU A 215 -11.71 -16.63 -0.22
C LEU A 215 -12.87 -17.02 0.70
N ASN A 216 -12.67 -16.98 2.02
CA ASN A 216 -13.76 -17.21 2.97
C ASN A 216 -14.79 -16.07 2.96
N THR A 217 -14.35 -14.83 2.76
CA THR A 217 -15.24 -13.68 2.57
C THR A 217 -16.08 -13.83 1.30
N LEU A 218 -15.44 -14.14 0.16
CA LEU A 218 -16.15 -14.43 -1.09
C LEU A 218 -17.14 -15.59 -0.96
N LYS A 219 -16.73 -16.68 -0.31
CA LYS A 219 -17.60 -17.82 -0.01
C LYS A 219 -18.84 -17.41 0.78
N LYS A 220 -18.70 -16.48 1.74
CA LYS A 220 -19.85 -15.95 2.49
C LYS A 220 -20.79 -15.16 1.57
N TYR A 221 -20.26 -14.29 0.70
CA TYR A 221 -21.07 -13.52 -0.24
C TYR A 221 -21.83 -14.39 -1.23
N PHE A 222 -21.17 -15.39 -1.84
CA PHE A 222 -21.84 -16.37 -2.71
C PHE A 222 -22.88 -17.20 -1.96
N LYS A 223 -22.63 -17.48 -0.68
CA LYS A 223 -23.61 -18.06 0.22
C LYS A 223 -24.65 -17.08 0.70
N MET A 224 -24.68 -15.80 0.37
CA MET A 224 -25.79 -14.90 0.72
C MET A 224 -26.71 -14.66 -0.47
N ASP A 225 -26.16 -14.76 -1.69
CA ASP A 225 -26.89 -14.64 -2.93
C ASP A 225 -27.68 -15.92 -3.26
N ARG A 226 -28.99 -15.77 -3.54
CA ARG A 226 -29.88 -16.91 -3.82
C ARG A 226 -29.58 -17.56 -5.17
N GLU A 227 -29.33 -16.78 -6.21
CA GLU A 227 -29.10 -17.29 -7.56
C GLU A 227 -27.76 -18.02 -7.63
N VAL A 228 -26.73 -17.46 -6.97
CA VAL A 228 -25.40 -18.08 -6.90
C VAL A 228 -25.44 -19.37 -6.08
N ARG A 229 -26.19 -19.43 -4.97
CA ARG A 229 -26.40 -20.69 -4.22
C ARG A 229 -26.96 -21.81 -5.09
N GLU A 230 -27.96 -21.50 -5.92
CA GLU A 230 -28.60 -22.47 -6.82
C GLU A 230 -27.63 -22.98 -7.90
N LEU A 231 -26.68 -22.14 -8.36
CA LEU A 231 -25.64 -22.51 -9.32
C LEU A 231 -24.53 -23.40 -8.73
N ILE A 232 -24.11 -23.14 -7.48
CA ILE A 232 -22.92 -23.79 -6.88
C ILE A 232 -23.24 -25.20 -6.30
N LYS A 233 -24.51 -25.58 -6.16
CA LYS A 233 -24.95 -26.90 -5.61
C LYS A 233 -24.31 -27.24 -4.25
N VAL A 234 -24.12 -26.25 -3.37
CA VAL A 234 -23.58 -26.40 -2.01
C VAL A 234 -24.61 -25.99 -0.97
#